data_AF-K9RS53-F1
#
_entry.id   AF-K9RS53-F1
#
_cell.length_a   1.000
_cell.length_b   1.000
_cell.length_c   1.000
_cell.angle_alpha   90.00
_cell.angle_beta   90.00
_cell.angle_gamma   90.00
#
_symmetry.space_group_name_H-M   'P 1'
#
loop_
_entity.id
_entity.type
_entity.pdbx_description
1 polymer ?
#
loop_
_entity_poly.entity_id
_entity_poly.type
_entity_poly.pdbx_seq_one_letter_code
_entity_poly.pdbx_strand_id
1 'polypeptide(L)'
;MIFYDPENPERGAVAVPQGDFQTPIAEEDFETLVAGLEPETAPPNWDGFNGAILSDVRLNQVQGAALSVAPAAAIALPAALSQVSTNGVTAFGLVFGAVCGAGGATTEDRQAWADLAESCNLPAEFVAVVRGE
;
A
#
# COMPACT_ATOMS: atom_id res chain seq x y z
N MET A 1 53.13 21.84 -36.94
CA MET A 1 52.46 23.15 -37.03
C MET A 1 52.01 23.49 -35.62
N ILE A 2 52.75 24.38 -34.95
CA ILE A 2 52.57 24.73 -33.53
C ILE A 2 51.86 26.09 -33.50
N PHE A 3 50.73 26.17 -32.82
CA PHE A 3 50.04 27.43 -32.56
C PHE A 3 50.78 28.15 -31.41
N TYR A 4 51.43 29.27 -31.73
CA TYR A 4 52.10 30.15 -30.77
C TYR A 4 51.11 31.26 -30.39
N ASP A 5 50.73 31.30 -29.12
CA ASP A 5 49.96 32.38 -28.51
C ASP A 5 50.96 33.32 -27.79
N PRO A 6 51.17 34.56 -28.29
CA PRO A 6 52.21 35.45 -27.79
C PRO A 6 51.84 36.24 -26.51
N GLU A 7 50.68 36.02 -25.89
CA GLU A 7 50.18 36.89 -24.80
C GLU A 7 50.25 36.30 -23.38
N ASN A 8 50.92 35.16 -23.16
CA ASN A 8 51.01 34.57 -21.81
C ASN A 8 52.37 33.92 -21.49
N PRO A 9 53.37 34.68 -21.00
CA PRO A 9 54.72 34.16 -20.73
C PRO A 9 54.87 33.32 -19.45
N GLU A 10 53.80 33.07 -18.68
CA GLU A 10 53.89 32.45 -17.34
C GLU A 10 53.27 31.06 -17.21
N ARG A 11 52.90 30.39 -18.31
CA ARG A 11 52.49 28.97 -18.23
C ARG A 11 53.73 28.07 -18.19
N GLY A 12 54.26 27.96 -16.98
CA GLY A 12 55.31 27.01 -16.60
C GLY A 12 54.99 25.59 -17.07
N ALA A 13 56.05 24.87 -17.41
CA ALA A 13 56.01 23.46 -17.79
C ALA A 13 55.28 22.65 -16.72
N VAL A 14 54.07 22.19 -17.06
CA VAL A 14 53.38 21.19 -16.25
C VAL A 14 53.97 19.84 -16.66
N ALA A 15 54.87 19.32 -15.84
CA ALA A 15 55.27 17.92 -15.92
C ALA A 15 54.02 17.05 -15.69
N VAL A 16 53.61 16.29 -16.71
CA VAL A 16 52.56 15.28 -16.57
C VAL A 16 53.22 14.05 -15.96
N PRO A 17 52.90 13.65 -14.71
CA PRO A 17 53.35 12.36 -14.21
C PRO A 17 52.61 11.27 -14.98
N GLN A 18 53.34 10.46 -15.75
CA GLN A 18 52.86 9.16 -16.23
C GLN A 18 52.77 8.22 -15.01
N GLY A 19 51.64 8.28 -14.32
CA GLY A 19 51.24 7.31 -13.31
C GLY A 19 50.46 6.16 -13.93
N ASP A 20 50.78 4.96 -13.50
CA ASP A 20 50.33 3.65 -13.98
C ASP A 20 48.86 3.55 -14.41
N PHE A 21 48.69 3.06 -15.64
CA PHE A 21 47.42 2.67 -16.21
C PHE A 21 47.07 1.25 -15.73
N GLN A 22 46.67 1.08 -14.47
CA GLN A 22 45.94 -0.12 -14.05
C GLN A 22 45.29 0.04 -12.67
N THR A 23 44.05 0.55 -12.67
CA THR A 23 43.07 0.19 -11.66
C THR A 23 42.02 -0.68 -12.35
N PRO A 24 41.88 -1.97 -12.01
CA PRO A 24 40.68 -2.69 -12.39
C PRO A 24 39.52 -1.95 -11.73
N ILE A 25 38.54 -1.53 -12.54
CA ILE A 25 37.22 -1.15 -12.05
C ILE A 25 36.74 -2.36 -11.24
N ALA A 26 36.67 -2.22 -9.92
CA ALA A 26 36.13 -3.24 -9.05
C ALA A 26 34.71 -3.55 -9.54
N GLU A 27 34.49 -4.79 -9.96
CA GLU A 27 33.19 -5.33 -10.39
C GLU A 27 32.21 -5.52 -9.22
N GLU A 28 32.39 -4.79 -8.11
CA GLU A 28 31.70 -5.03 -6.84
C GLU A 28 30.50 -4.11 -6.56
N ASP A 29 30.02 -3.33 -7.54
CA ASP A 29 28.93 -2.37 -7.28
C ASP A 29 27.72 -2.50 -8.19
N PHE A 30 27.49 -3.69 -8.77
CA PHE A 30 26.21 -3.98 -9.44
C PHE A 30 25.20 -4.64 -8.48
N GLU A 31 25.66 -5.45 -7.52
CA GLU A 31 24.75 -6.13 -6.58
C GLU A 31 24.09 -5.15 -5.59
N THR A 32 24.78 -4.08 -5.19
CA THR A 32 24.23 -3.01 -4.35
C THR A 32 23.13 -2.20 -5.05
N LEU A 33 23.16 -2.10 -6.38
CA LEU A 33 22.18 -1.33 -7.17
C LEU A 33 20.86 -2.07 -7.36
N VAL A 34 20.84 -3.42 -7.27
CA VAL A 34 19.61 -4.22 -7.43
C VAL A 34 18.89 -4.47 -6.10
N ALA A 35 19.59 -4.33 -4.97
CA ALA A 35 19.03 -4.55 -3.62
C ALA A 35 17.98 -3.51 -3.20
N GLY A 36 17.87 -2.37 -3.90
CA GLY A 36 16.94 -1.28 -3.58
C GLY A 36 15.64 -1.23 -4.38
N LEU A 37 15.38 -2.24 -5.23
CA LEU A 37 14.17 -2.32 -6.06
C LEU A 37 13.14 -3.30 -5.46
N GLU A 38 13.00 -3.33 -4.14
CA GLU A 38 11.78 -3.93 -3.58
C GLU A 38 10.60 -3.11 -4.13
N PRO A 39 9.63 -3.73 -4.81
CA PRO A 39 8.47 -3.00 -5.30
C PRO A 39 7.76 -2.41 -4.08
N GLU A 40 7.78 -1.08 -3.96
CA GLU A 40 7.07 -0.35 -2.92
C GLU A 40 5.59 -0.77 -3.00
N THR A 41 5.13 -1.55 -2.03
CA THR A 41 3.73 -1.97 -1.96
C THR A 41 2.87 -0.73 -1.90
N ALA A 42 1.94 -0.58 -2.84
CA ALA A 42 1.05 0.58 -2.89
C ALA A 42 0.37 0.79 -1.52
N PRO A 43 0.24 2.04 -1.05
CA PRO A 43 -0.34 2.30 0.25
C PRO A 43 -1.80 1.83 0.33
N PRO A 44 -2.29 1.43 1.52
CA PRO A 44 -3.69 1.02 1.70
C PRO A 44 -4.67 2.13 1.30
N ASN A 45 -5.64 1.80 0.44
CA ASN A 45 -6.68 2.71 -0.03
C ASN A 45 -7.99 2.55 0.77
N TRP A 46 -7.97 3.00 2.02
CA TRP A 46 -9.13 2.94 2.91
C TRP A 46 -10.35 3.70 2.39
N ASP A 47 -10.14 4.86 1.78
CA ASP A 47 -11.23 5.70 1.26
C ASP A 47 -11.91 5.05 0.05
N GLY A 48 -11.11 4.45 -0.85
CA GLY A 48 -11.64 3.71 -2.00
C GLY A 48 -12.46 2.50 -1.56
N PHE A 49 -11.95 1.72 -0.61
CA PHE A 49 -12.70 0.61 -0.03
C PHE A 49 -13.99 1.09 0.64
N ASN A 50 -13.91 2.09 1.52
CA ASN A 50 -15.07 2.62 2.26
C ASN A 50 -16.15 3.17 1.31
N GLY A 51 -15.76 3.88 0.25
CA GLY A 51 -16.71 4.37 -0.76
C GLY A 51 -17.38 3.24 -1.54
N ALA A 52 -16.62 2.23 -1.95
CA ALA A 52 -17.16 1.08 -2.69
C ALA A 52 -18.04 0.20 -1.81
N ILE A 53 -17.62 -0.13 -0.60
CA ILE A 53 -18.33 -1.05 0.29
C ILE A 53 -19.63 -0.43 0.85
N LEU A 54 -19.66 0.87 1.14
CA LEU A 54 -20.88 1.55 1.59
C LEU A 54 -21.90 1.76 0.47
N SER A 55 -21.45 1.76 -0.79
CA SER A 55 -22.34 1.80 -1.96
C SER A 55 -22.76 0.41 -2.44
N ASP A 56 -22.22 -0.66 -1.85
CA ASP A 56 -22.56 -2.04 -2.20
C ASP A 56 -24.02 -2.35 -1.86
N VAL A 57 -24.80 -2.73 -2.88
CA VAL A 57 -26.24 -3.01 -2.74
C VAL A 57 -26.46 -4.18 -1.78
N ARG A 58 -25.59 -5.19 -1.84
CA ARG A 58 -25.74 -6.40 -1.05
C ARG A 58 -25.46 -6.15 0.42
N LEU A 59 -24.41 -5.41 0.75
CA LEU A 59 -24.13 -4.99 2.13
C LEU A 59 -25.27 -4.16 2.70
N ASN A 60 -25.81 -3.22 1.92
CA ASN A 60 -26.94 -2.40 2.34
C ASN A 60 -28.19 -3.25 2.67
N GLN A 61 -28.45 -4.32 1.90
CA GLN A 61 -29.52 -5.28 2.21
C GLN A 61 -29.23 -6.06 3.49
N VAL A 62 -28.00 -6.55 3.67
CA VAL A 62 -27.57 -7.27 4.89
C VAL A 62 -27.70 -6.37 6.11
N GLN A 63 -27.23 -5.12 6.03
CA GLN A 63 -27.35 -4.13 7.10
C GLN A 63 -28.82 -3.81 7.40
N GLY A 64 -29.67 -3.66 6.37
CA GLY A 64 -31.10 -3.44 6.52
C GLY A 64 -31.81 -4.60 7.23
N ALA A 65 -31.47 -5.84 6.89
CA ALA A 65 -31.97 -7.02 7.60
C ALA A 65 -31.47 -7.05 9.06
N ALA A 66 -30.18 -6.77 9.27
CA ALA A 66 -29.57 -6.71 10.59
C ALA A 66 -30.20 -5.63 11.49
N LEU A 67 -30.76 -4.56 10.94
CA LEU A 67 -31.40 -3.49 11.73
C LEU A 67 -32.54 -4.02 12.61
N SER A 68 -33.22 -5.10 12.19
CA SER A 68 -34.32 -5.71 12.96
C SER A 68 -33.87 -6.65 14.08
N VAL A 69 -32.62 -7.12 14.04
CA VAL A 69 -32.09 -8.16 14.96
C VAL A 69 -30.95 -7.60 15.84
N ALA A 70 -30.06 -6.82 15.24
CA ALA A 70 -28.89 -6.19 15.86
C ALA A 70 -28.81 -4.70 15.49
N PRO A 71 -29.79 -3.87 15.90
CA PRO A 71 -29.90 -2.46 15.47
C PRO A 71 -28.67 -1.63 15.81
N ALA A 72 -28.08 -1.85 16.99
CA ALA A 72 -26.87 -1.13 17.41
C ALA A 72 -25.68 -1.41 16.47
N ALA A 73 -25.49 -2.67 16.06
CA ALA A 73 -24.40 -3.03 15.13
C ALA A 73 -24.67 -2.47 13.72
N ALA A 74 -25.91 -2.56 13.24
CA ALA A 74 -26.30 -2.01 11.96
C ALA A 74 -26.10 -0.49 11.89
N ILE A 75 -26.44 0.25 12.95
CA ILE A 75 -26.23 1.71 13.01
C ILE A 75 -24.75 2.05 13.15
N ALA A 76 -23.97 1.24 13.88
CA ALA A 76 -22.55 1.48 14.12
C ALA A 76 -21.67 1.16 12.90
N LEU A 77 -22.13 0.34 11.94
CA LEU A 77 -21.31 -0.13 10.83
C LEU A 77 -20.62 0.98 10.01
N PRO A 78 -21.30 2.07 9.58
CA PRO A 78 -20.63 3.12 8.82
C PRO A 78 -19.52 3.83 9.61
N ALA A 79 -19.73 4.01 10.92
CA ALA A 79 -18.73 4.60 11.81
C ALA A 79 -17.56 3.64 12.03
N ALA A 80 -17.83 2.35 12.20
CA ALA A 80 -16.80 1.32 12.33
C ALA A 80 -15.90 1.24 11.10
N LEU A 81 -16.48 1.28 9.88
CA LEU A 81 -15.75 1.33 8.61
C LEU A 81 -14.89 2.60 8.47
N SER A 82 -15.44 3.77 8.79
CA SER A 82 -14.72 5.05 8.67
C SER A 82 -13.59 5.20 9.69
N GLN A 83 -13.60 4.42 10.78
CA GLN A 83 -12.66 4.55 11.88
C GLN A 83 -11.72 3.34 12.03
N VAL A 84 -11.72 2.38 11.10
CA VAL A 84 -10.84 1.18 11.17
C VAL A 84 -9.38 1.56 11.37
N SER A 85 -8.90 2.55 10.61
CA SER A 85 -7.51 3.01 10.67
C SER A 85 -7.13 3.65 12.01
N THR A 86 -8.11 4.08 12.81
CA THR A 86 -7.91 4.77 14.09
C THR A 86 -8.20 3.86 15.28
N ASN A 87 -9.29 3.08 15.23
CA ASN A 87 -9.79 2.26 16.34
C ASN A 87 -9.38 0.78 16.23
N GLY A 88 -8.76 0.40 15.11
CA GLY A 88 -8.26 -0.94 14.86
C GLY A 88 -9.29 -1.91 14.29
N VAL A 89 -8.77 -2.96 13.68
CA VAL A 89 -9.51 -4.00 12.96
C VAL A 89 -10.44 -4.81 13.89
N THR A 90 -10.07 -5.01 15.15
CA THR A 90 -10.87 -5.77 16.12
C THR A 90 -12.24 -5.15 16.39
N ALA A 91 -12.29 -3.83 16.59
CA ALA A 91 -13.54 -3.13 16.86
C ALA A 91 -14.49 -3.20 15.66
N PHE A 92 -13.93 -3.07 14.45
CA PHE A 92 -14.66 -3.28 13.21
C PHE A 92 -15.18 -4.72 13.09
N GLY A 93 -14.34 -5.72 13.35
CA GLY A 93 -14.72 -7.13 13.23
C GLY A 93 -15.90 -7.52 14.11
N LEU A 94 -16.01 -6.96 15.32
CA LEU A 94 -17.16 -7.19 16.19
C LEU A 94 -18.46 -6.65 15.57
N VAL A 95 -18.43 -5.42 15.04
CA VAL A 95 -19.61 -4.78 14.42
C VAL A 95 -19.97 -5.47 13.12
N PHE A 96 -18.99 -5.69 12.24
CA PHE A 96 -19.18 -6.31 10.93
C PHE A 96 -19.63 -7.78 11.04
N GLY A 97 -19.04 -8.53 11.97
CA GLY A 97 -19.46 -9.88 12.32
C GLY A 97 -20.93 -9.94 12.76
N ALA A 98 -21.32 -9.06 13.68
CA ALA A 98 -22.70 -8.98 14.14
C ALA A 98 -23.69 -8.63 13.02
N VAL A 99 -23.34 -7.66 12.15
CA VAL A 99 -24.17 -7.30 10.99
C VAL A 99 -24.30 -8.46 10.00
N CYS A 100 -23.20 -9.12 9.67
CA CYS A 100 -23.20 -10.24 8.74
C CYS A 100 -24.02 -11.43 9.27
N GLY A 101 -23.84 -11.79 10.55
CA GLY A 101 -24.59 -12.87 11.18
C GLY A 101 -26.08 -12.57 11.28
N ALA A 102 -26.43 -11.36 11.72
CA ALA A 102 -27.83 -10.94 11.87
C ALA A 102 -28.54 -10.69 10.53
N GLY A 103 -27.81 -10.18 9.54
CA GLY A 103 -28.31 -9.83 8.21
C GLY A 103 -28.27 -10.97 7.19
N GLY A 104 -27.73 -12.13 7.57
CA GLY A 104 -27.65 -13.30 6.69
C GLY A 104 -26.68 -13.12 5.52
N ALA A 105 -25.51 -12.52 5.77
CA ALA A 105 -24.44 -12.51 4.77
C ALA A 105 -23.93 -13.93 4.53
N THR A 106 -23.78 -14.31 3.27
CA THR A 106 -23.24 -15.60 2.86
C THR A 106 -21.71 -15.57 2.83
N THR A 107 -21.09 -16.74 2.71
CA THR A 107 -19.63 -16.84 2.47
C THR A 107 -19.23 -16.16 1.16
N GLU A 108 -20.07 -16.23 0.12
CA GLU A 108 -19.81 -15.58 -1.17
C GLU A 108 -19.85 -14.04 -1.05
N ASP A 109 -20.83 -13.50 -0.30
CA ASP A 109 -20.89 -12.06 -0.01
C ASP A 109 -19.60 -11.59 0.68
N ARG A 110 -19.16 -12.34 1.71
CA ARG A 110 -17.96 -12.02 2.48
C ARG A 110 -16.68 -12.15 1.67
N GLN A 111 -16.61 -13.14 0.78
CA GLN A 111 -15.48 -13.28 -0.14
C GLN A 111 -15.41 -12.09 -1.09
N ALA A 112 -16.52 -11.68 -1.70
CA ALA A 112 -16.54 -10.54 -2.62
C ALA A 112 -16.09 -9.23 -1.93
N TRP A 113 -16.51 -9.01 -0.68
CA TRP A 113 -16.06 -7.85 0.10
C TRP A 113 -14.58 -7.95 0.50
N ALA A 114 -14.08 -9.15 0.77
CA ALA A 114 -12.66 -9.37 1.05
C ALA A 114 -11.80 -9.13 -0.21
N ASP A 115 -12.25 -9.59 -1.38
CA ASP A 115 -11.58 -9.35 -2.66
C ASP A 115 -11.52 -7.84 -2.98
N LEU A 116 -12.59 -7.10 -2.66
CA LEU A 116 -12.60 -5.64 -2.75
C LEU A 116 -11.56 -5.01 -1.81
N ALA A 117 -11.44 -5.50 -0.57
CA ALA A 117 -10.43 -5.03 0.39
C ALA A 117 -9.00 -5.32 -0.12
N GLU A 118 -8.75 -6.51 -0.67
CA GLU A 118 -7.47 -6.87 -1.28
C GLU A 118 -7.13 -5.97 -2.47
N SER A 119 -8.10 -5.69 -3.36
CA SER A 119 -7.92 -4.79 -4.50
C SER A 119 -7.58 -3.35 -4.09
N CYS A 120 -7.92 -2.97 -2.85
CA CYS A 120 -7.61 -1.69 -2.24
C CYS A 120 -6.30 -1.71 -1.43
N ASN A 121 -5.49 -2.77 -1.52
CA ASN A 121 -4.26 -2.96 -0.75
C ASN A 121 -4.46 -2.85 0.78
N LEU A 122 -5.61 -3.30 1.29
CA LEU A 122 -5.87 -3.26 2.74
C LEU A 122 -5.08 -4.35 3.50
N PRO A 123 -4.78 -4.13 4.79
CA PRO A 123 -4.01 -5.10 5.59
C PRO A 123 -4.66 -6.49 5.61
N ALA A 124 -3.84 -7.54 5.54
CA ALA A 124 -4.32 -8.93 5.53
C ALA A 124 -5.19 -9.28 6.75
N GLU A 125 -4.89 -8.71 7.92
CA GLU A 125 -5.71 -8.83 9.12
C GLU A 125 -7.13 -8.28 8.94
N PHE A 126 -7.29 -7.18 8.20
CA PHE A 126 -8.59 -6.62 7.89
C PHE A 126 -9.35 -7.50 6.89
N VAL A 127 -8.64 -7.96 5.85
CA VAL A 127 -9.19 -8.86 4.84
C VAL A 127 -9.72 -10.16 5.49
N ALA A 128 -8.94 -10.76 6.39
CA ALA A 128 -9.35 -11.97 7.13
C ALA A 128 -10.65 -11.74 7.93
N VAL A 129 -10.76 -10.59 8.61
CA VAL A 129 -11.99 -10.23 9.35
C VAL A 129 -13.20 -10.04 8.43
N VAL A 130 -13.02 -9.42 7.27
CA VAL A 130 -14.08 -9.27 6.27
C VAL A 130 -14.53 -10.64 5.75
N ARG A 131 -13.56 -11.55 5.51
CA ARG A 131 -13.80 -12.93 5.07
C ARG A 131 -14.50 -13.77 6.15
N GLY A 132 -14.24 -13.48 7.43
CA GLY A 132 -14.81 -14.20 8.58
C GLY A 132 -13.91 -15.23 9.21
N GLU A 133 -12.60 -15.00 9.12
CA GLU A 133 -11.53 -15.83 9.67
C GLU A 133 -11.05 -15.29 11.02
#